data_AF-A0A132EJH7-F1
#
_entry.id   AF-A0A132EJH7-F1
#
_cell.length_a   1.000
_cell.length_b   1.000
_cell.length_c   1.000
_cell.angle_alpha   90.00
_cell.angle_beta   90.00
_cell.angle_gamma   90.00
#
_symmetry.space_group_name_H-M   'P 1'
#
loop_
_entity.id
_entity.type
_entity.pdbx_description
1 polymer ?
#
loop_
_entity_poly.entity_id
_entity_poly.type
_entity_poly.pdbx_seq_one_letter_code
_entity_poly.pdbx_strand_id
1 'polypeptide(L)'
;MKTTSAYKKRSLPVQNMLAFSIIAVALAACGGGGDGSGNTSTSAGSTTATPQQDAVSQASTALVAQTGATVVPGTTSTAQAFDLTADIGDTWRLVLNQDGSFTIEVLSTQYGLTDISGTYTQSTSGSFTTYTGTSANGSFTLKLDTRTRIMGGNVVLRTRSASVAGSGYSVPSDTTRLAGDYFYIGATRNAGDGRSPSFVGGTFRVATNGTDVTLCDSGLINAAGTCDAVAGSSTPSQVALKLVKNTTDGLTHVQQGGSDFGILSFQAGDRGPVLVIDRFGYNQATTPALRTGVIYASKQQVLSGNELNGSWTCTDRGTTIGTVTINGTAVKTADTSGASTAETLYFNDISANTGLVAVNGAATSVVNGQAPSSGVILLPLSSSMFVVERDAAQSVAACR
;
A
#
# COMPACT_ATOMS: atom_id res chain seq x y z
N MET A 1 18.80 4.87 -3.97
CA MET A 1 18.40 3.58 -3.35
C MET A 1 19.51 2.58 -3.64
N LYS A 2 20.38 2.27 -2.67
CA LYS A 2 21.39 1.22 -2.91
C LYS A 2 20.73 -0.14 -2.74
N THR A 3 20.39 -0.77 -3.85
CA THR A 3 20.25 -2.23 -3.94
C THR A 3 21.67 -2.83 -4.00
N THR A 4 22.43 -2.72 -2.92
CA THR A 4 23.62 -3.56 -2.77
C THR A 4 23.11 -4.99 -2.62
N SER A 5 23.21 -5.76 -3.71
CA SER A 5 22.92 -7.20 -3.77
C SER A 5 23.64 -7.92 -2.62
N ALA A 6 22.90 -8.22 -1.57
CA ALA A 6 23.25 -9.34 -0.71
C ALA A 6 22.74 -10.57 -1.46
N TYR A 7 23.68 -11.30 -2.05
CA TYR A 7 23.49 -12.61 -2.68
C TYR A 7 22.36 -13.39 -2.00
N LYS A 8 21.29 -13.68 -2.75
CA LYS A 8 20.17 -14.54 -2.36
C LYS A 8 20.70 -15.97 -2.12
N LYS A 9 21.35 -16.20 -0.98
CA LYS A 9 21.77 -17.53 -0.52
C LYS A 9 20.75 -18.03 0.50
N ARG A 10 19.60 -18.49 0.01
CA ARG A 10 18.86 -19.55 0.72
C ARG A 10 19.58 -20.86 0.39
N SER A 11 20.24 -21.46 1.39
CA SER A 11 21.08 -22.65 1.23
C SER A 11 20.29 -23.97 1.31
N LEU A 12 20.39 -24.78 0.23
CA LEU A 12 20.50 -26.27 0.12
C LEU A 12 19.32 -27.18 0.60
N PRO A 13 19.19 -28.46 0.16
CA PRO A 13 19.86 -29.21 -0.92
C PRO A 13 18.92 -29.73 -2.03
N VAL A 14 19.54 -30.21 -3.12
CA VAL A 14 18.98 -30.76 -4.36
C VAL A 14 18.61 -32.24 -4.22
N GLN A 15 17.43 -32.67 -4.70
CA GLN A 15 17.22 -33.99 -5.33
C GLN A 15 16.07 -33.94 -6.37
N ASN A 16 16.42 -34.30 -7.63
CA ASN A 16 15.73 -35.11 -8.67
C ASN A 16 14.18 -35.29 -8.58
N MET A 17 13.36 -35.39 -9.64
CA MET A 17 13.49 -35.52 -11.09
C MET A 17 12.06 -35.50 -11.70
N LEU A 18 11.97 -35.28 -13.03
CA LEU A 18 10.94 -35.75 -14.00
C LEU A 18 9.64 -34.93 -14.27
N ALA A 19 9.71 -34.27 -15.43
CA ALA A 19 8.75 -33.95 -16.50
C ALA A 19 7.33 -34.57 -16.52
N PHE A 20 6.35 -33.76 -16.99
CA PHE A 20 5.46 -33.93 -18.18
C PHE A 20 4.40 -32.79 -18.16
N SER A 21 4.43 -31.84 -19.11
CA SER A 21 3.67 -31.75 -20.38
C SER A 21 2.22 -31.24 -20.31
N ILE A 22 2.08 -29.96 -20.67
CA ILE A 22 1.11 -29.28 -21.57
C ILE A 22 -0.32 -29.85 -21.68
N ILE A 23 -1.32 -29.01 -21.36
CA ILE A 23 -2.54 -28.85 -22.19
C ILE A 23 -2.90 -27.36 -22.26
N ALA A 24 -2.96 -26.84 -23.50
CA ALA A 24 -3.49 -25.54 -23.85
C ALA A 24 -5.01 -25.63 -24.05
N VAL A 25 -5.76 -24.63 -23.59
CA VAL A 25 -7.11 -24.37 -24.10
C VAL A 25 -7.23 -22.87 -24.37
N ALA A 26 -7.32 -22.56 -25.67
CA ALA A 26 -7.69 -21.26 -26.18
C ALA A 26 -9.22 -21.14 -26.20
N LEU A 27 -9.76 -20.00 -25.78
CA LEU A 27 -11.07 -19.54 -26.24
C LEU A 27 -10.93 -18.15 -26.86
N ALA A 28 -11.30 -18.07 -28.12
CA ALA A 28 -11.50 -16.87 -28.91
C ALA A 28 -13.00 -16.56 -29.00
N ALA A 29 -13.33 -15.27 -29.11
CA ALA A 29 -14.32 -14.65 -30.02
C ALA A 29 -14.72 -13.28 -29.44
N CYS A 30 -14.44 -12.17 -30.15
CA CYS A 30 -15.30 -11.53 -31.18
C CYS A 30 -16.38 -10.66 -30.51
N GLY A 31 -16.58 -9.38 -30.80
CA GLY A 31 -16.26 -8.53 -31.95
C GLY A 31 -17.43 -7.54 -32.10
N GLY A 32 -17.20 -6.34 -32.62
CA GLY A 32 -18.29 -5.41 -32.94
C GLY A 32 -17.84 -3.99 -33.20
N GLY A 33 -17.50 -3.69 -34.46
CA GLY A 33 -17.25 -2.33 -34.96
C GLY A 33 -18.53 -1.66 -35.47
N GLY A 34 -18.43 -0.35 -35.71
CA GLY A 34 -19.46 0.45 -36.37
C GLY A 34 -18.86 1.76 -36.88
N ASP A 35 -18.61 1.81 -38.19
CA ASP A 35 -18.23 3.01 -38.94
C ASP A 35 -19.48 3.77 -39.40
N GLY A 36 -19.41 5.11 -39.47
CA GLY A 36 -20.44 5.91 -40.13
C GLY A 36 -20.41 7.40 -39.81
N SER A 37 -19.36 8.11 -40.19
CA SER A 37 -19.33 9.59 -40.15
C SER A 37 -19.75 10.17 -41.49
N GLY A 38 -20.98 10.68 -41.53
CA GLY A 38 -21.40 11.72 -42.46
C GLY A 38 -22.38 12.62 -41.72
N ASN A 39 -21.98 13.85 -41.39
CA ASN A 39 -22.97 14.92 -41.32
C ASN A 39 -22.38 16.32 -41.49
N THR A 40 -23.07 17.03 -42.38
CA THR A 40 -23.15 18.48 -42.54
C THR A 40 -23.46 19.20 -41.24
N SER A 41 -22.93 20.42 -41.15
CA SER A 41 -23.08 21.37 -40.06
C SER A 41 -24.52 21.79 -39.80
N THR A 42 -24.97 21.66 -38.55
CA THR A 42 -26.07 22.46 -37.99
C THR A 42 -25.76 22.76 -36.53
N SER A 43 -25.77 24.05 -36.19
CA SER A 43 -25.52 24.56 -34.84
C SER A 43 -26.73 24.30 -33.94
N ALA A 44 -26.53 23.81 -32.72
CA ALA A 44 -27.46 23.98 -31.61
C ALA A 44 -26.83 23.63 -30.26
N GLY A 45 -27.11 24.46 -29.25
CA GLY A 45 -27.20 24.05 -27.86
C GLY A 45 -25.93 24.20 -27.03
N SER A 46 -25.78 25.36 -26.38
CA SER A 46 -24.96 25.49 -25.18
C SER A 46 -25.56 24.62 -24.06
N THR A 47 -25.20 23.34 -24.03
CA THR A 47 -25.31 22.53 -22.81
C THR A 47 -24.22 23.00 -21.86
N THR A 48 -24.61 23.57 -20.73
CA THR A 48 -23.72 23.80 -19.59
C THR A 48 -23.17 22.43 -19.17
N ALA A 49 -21.99 22.08 -19.67
CA ALA A 49 -21.32 20.85 -19.29
C ALA A 49 -21.00 20.98 -17.79
N THR A 50 -21.65 20.17 -16.96
CA THR A 50 -21.12 19.86 -15.64
C THR A 50 -19.66 19.49 -15.83
N PRO A 51 -18.71 20.07 -15.07
CA PRO A 51 -17.30 19.71 -15.22
C PRO A 51 -17.18 18.19 -15.09
N GLN A 52 -16.75 17.52 -16.16
CA GLN A 52 -16.54 16.09 -16.13
C GLN A 52 -15.46 15.82 -15.08
N GLN A 53 -15.86 15.22 -13.96
CA GLN A 53 -14.95 14.81 -12.90
C GLN A 53 -13.84 13.94 -13.51
N ASP A 54 -12.59 14.11 -13.09
CA ASP A 54 -11.50 13.31 -13.67
C ASP A 54 -11.65 11.82 -13.30
N ALA A 55 -11.09 10.92 -14.12
CA ALA A 55 -11.29 9.47 -13.97
C ALA A 55 -10.84 8.93 -12.59
N VAL A 56 -9.80 9.52 -12.00
CA VAL A 56 -9.30 9.11 -10.67
C VAL A 56 -10.34 9.47 -9.60
N SER A 57 -10.84 10.70 -9.64
CA SER A 57 -11.90 11.15 -8.74
C SER A 57 -13.19 10.32 -8.89
N GLN A 58 -13.59 10.00 -10.13
CA GLN A 58 -14.77 9.16 -10.39
C GLN A 58 -14.60 7.75 -9.81
N ALA A 59 -13.47 7.10 -10.05
CA ALA A 59 -13.21 5.74 -9.57
C ALA A 59 -13.17 5.66 -8.04
N SER A 60 -12.50 6.62 -7.39
CA SER A 60 -12.48 6.71 -5.92
C SER A 60 -13.89 6.94 -5.35
N THR A 61 -14.67 7.85 -5.92
CA THR A 61 -16.06 8.12 -5.49
C THR A 61 -16.94 6.88 -5.66
N ALA A 62 -16.81 6.16 -6.77
CA ALA A 62 -17.54 4.93 -7.02
C ALA A 62 -17.19 3.84 -6.00
N LEU A 63 -15.91 3.72 -5.63
CA LEU A 63 -15.49 2.78 -4.60
C LEU A 63 -16.03 3.13 -3.21
N VAL A 64 -16.06 4.41 -2.84
CA VAL A 64 -16.68 4.87 -1.60
C VAL A 64 -18.16 4.50 -1.57
N ALA A 65 -18.89 4.73 -2.68
CA ALA A 65 -20.29 4.34 -2.79
C ALA A 65 -20.50 2.83 -2.74
N GLN A 66 -19.62 2.05 -3.39
CA GLN A 66 -19.68 0.58 -3.42
C GLN A 66 -19.43 -0.03 -2.05
N THR A 67 -18.51 0.54 -1.28
CA THR A 67 -18.12 0.03 0.04
C THR A 67 -18.96 0.60 1.18
N GLY A 68 -19.63 1.74 0.96
CA GLY A 68 -20.31 2.48 2.03
C GLY A 68 -19.33 3.09 3.03
N ALA A 69 -18.07 3.30 2.63
CA ALA A 69 -17.07 3.97 3.47
C ALA A 69 -17.53 5.39 3.83
N THR A 70 -17.34 5.77 5.09
CA THR A 70 -17.68 7.11 5.58
C THR A 70 -16.42 7.92 5.82
N VAL A 71 -16.55 9.23 5.91
CA VAL A 71 -15.44 10.10 6.31
C VAL A 71 -14.96 9.76 7.72
N VAL A 72 -13.68 9.97 7.98
CA VAL A 72 -13.07 9.75 9.29
C VAL A 72 -13.70 10.66 10.35
N PRO A 73 -13.98 10.15 11.58
CA PRO A 73 -14.47 10.97 12.67
C PRO A 73 -13.60 12.20 12.92
N GLY A 74 -14.21 13.34 13.24
CA GLY A 74 -13.53 14.64 13.33
C GLY A 74 -13.59 15.46 12.03
N THR A 75 -14.01 14.87 10.91
CA THR A 75 -14.35 15.63 9.70
C THR A 75 -15.64 16.42 9.90
N THR A 76 -15.59 17.74 9.74
CA THR A 76 -16.73 18.66 9.90
C THR A 76 -16.74 19.70 8.77
N SER A 77 -17.60 20.72 8.85
CA SER A 77 -17.57 21.85 7.92
C SER A 77 -16.32 22.73 8.06
N THR A 78 -15.65 22.69 9.21
CA THR A 78 -14.48 23.53 9.53
C THR A 78 -13.20 22.73 9.77
N ALA A 79 -13.26 21.40 9.66
CA ALA A 79 -12.11 20.52 9.88
C ALA A 79 -12.12 19.31 8.95
N GLN A 80 -10.93 18.84 8.57
CA GLN A 80 -10.74 17.59 7.83
C GLN A 80 -9.93 16.62 8.68
N ALA A 81 -10.41 15.38 8.81
CA ALA A 81 -9.73 14.33 9.56
C ALA A 81 -9.22 13.20 8.66
N PHE A 82 -8.09 12.62 9.05
CA PHE A 82 -7.43 11.52 8.36
C PHE A 82 -6.91 10.51 9.37
N ASP A 83 -7.21 9.23 9.17
CA ASP A 83 -6.57 8.15 9.92
C ASP A 83 -5.25 7.80 9.20
N LEU A 84 -4.16 7.78 9.97
CA LEU A 84 -2.78 7.60 9.52
C LEU A 84 -2.24 6.28 10.09
N THR A 85 -1.88 5.35 9.22
CA THR A 85 -1.12 4.17 9.60
C THR A 85 0.37 4.47 9.54
N ALA A 86 1.06 4.37 10.67
CA ALA A 86 2.48 4.64 10.79
C ALA A 86 3.31 3.36 10.63
N ASP A 87 4.43 3.43 9.91
CA ASP A 87 5.34 2.32 9.66
C ASP A 87 6.11 1.80 10.89
N ILE A 88 5.73 2.27 12.08
CA ILE A 88 6.21 1.87 13.40
C ILE A 88 5.19 1.01 14.15
N GLY A 89 4.06 0.62 13.54
CA GLY A 89 3.03 -0.18 14.22
C GLY A 89 2.07 0.64 15.10
N ASP A 90 1.88 1.91 14.74
CA ASP A 90 0.95 2.82 15.41
C ASP A 90 -0.13 3.32 14.43
N THR A 91 -1.28 3.70 14.98
CA THR A 91 -2.37 4.37 14.24
C THR A 91 -2.68 5.70 14.91
N TRP A 92 -2.71 6.77 14.11
CA TRP A 92 -2.99 8.12 14.58
C TRP A 92 -4.12 8.75 13.78
N ARG A 93 -4.77 9.77 14.33
CA ARG A 93 -5.72 10.61 13.61
C ARG A 93 -5.22 12.04 13.55
N LEU A 94 -5.04 12.53 12.33
CA LEU A 94 -4.73 13.93 12.07
C LEU A 94 -6.04 14.68 11.82
N VAL A 95 -6.27 15.76 12.57
CA VAL A 95 -7.35 16.73 12.30
C VAL A 95 -6.73 18.05 11.92
N LEU A 96 -7.11 18.57 10.75
CA LEU A 96 -6.68 19.85 10.20
C LEU A 96 -7.86 20.83 10.23
N ASN A 97 -7.75 21.88 11.04
CA ASN A 97 -8.78 22.91 11.19
C ASN A 97 -8.54 24.07 10.21
N GLN A 98 -9.61 24.67 9.69
CA GLN A 98 -9.53 25.78 8.75
C GLN A 98 -8.83 27.04 9.31
N ASP A 99 -8.73 27.17 10.63
CA ASP A 99 -7.99 28.25 11.29
C ASP A 99 -6.47 28.06 11.26
N GLY A 100 -5.97 26.97 10.65
CA GLY A 100 -4.55 26.64 10.54
C GLY A 100 -4.00 25.89 11.75
N SER A 101 -4.85 25.46 12.69
CA SER A 101 -4.46 24.57 13.78
C SER A 101 -4.61 23.09 13.40
N PHE A 102 -3.84 22.22 14.05
CA PHE A 102 -4.01 20.77 13.90
C PHE A 102 -3.93 20.04 15.25
N THR A 103 -4.50 18.85 15.28
CA THR A 103 -4.25 17.84 16.32
C THR A 103 -3.79 16.53 15.68
N ILE A 104 -2.90 15.80 16.35
CA ILE A 104 -2.64 14.39 16.08
C ILE A 104 -3.04 13.64 17.35
N GLU A 105 -4.14 12.90 17.25
CA GLU A 105 -4.65 11.99 18.28
C GLU A 105 -4.02 10.61 18.11
N VAL A 106 -3.55 10.02 19.21
CA VAL A 106 -2.97 8.67 19.22
C VAL A 106 -4.08 7.66 19.45
N LEU A 107 -4.47 6.95 18.39
CA LEU A 107 -5.54 5.95 18.45
C LEU A 107 -5.02 4.57 18.90
N SER A 108 -3.81 4.21 18.48
CA SER A 108 -3.10 3.00 18.90
C SER A 108 -1.60 3.28 18.91
N THR A 109 -0.89 2.87 19.97
CA THR A 109 0.56 3.05 20.07
C THR A 109 1.27 1.98 20.88
N GLN A 110 2.42 1.55 20.36
CA GLN A 110 3.31 0.60 21.04
C GLN A 110 4.47 1.28 21.78
N TYR A 111 4.42 2.60 21.88
CA TYR A 111 5.48 3.42 22.42
C TYR A 111 5.03 4.37 23.52
N GLY A 112 3.78 4.26 23.99
CA GLY A 112 3.22 5.18 24.99
C GLY A 112 3.18 6.63 24.50
N LEU A 113 3.01 6.85 23.19
CA LEU A 113 2.85 8.19 22.64
C LEU A 113 1.52 8.79 23.10
N THR A 114 1.50 10.11 23.14
CA THR A 114 0.31 10.89 23.50
C THR A 114 0.14 12.01 22.51
N ASP A 115 -1.08 12.50 22.43
CA ASP A 115 -1.54 13.49 21.48
C ASP A 115 -0.64 14.74 21.46
N ILE A 116 -0.65 15.41 20.30
CA ILE A 116 -0.04 16.72 20.11
C ILE A 116 -0.98 17.64 19.35
N SER A 117 -0.76 18.93 19.50
CA SER A 117 -1.43 19.98 18.74
C SER A 117 -0.42 21.04 18.29
N GLY A 118 -0.73 21.73 17.21
CA GLY A 118 0.14 22.78 16.69
C GLY A 118 -0.53 23.58 15.59
N THR A 119 0.28 24.20 14.75
CA THR A 119 -0.19 24.93 13.57
C THR A 119 0.41 24.34 12.30
N TYR A 120 -0.30 24.52 11.20
CA TYR A 120 0.14 24.04 9.90
C TYR A 120 0.00 25.11 8.82
N THR A 121 0.76 24.92 7.76
CA THR A 121 0.65 25.64 6.49
C THR A 121 0.33 24.64 5.39
N GLN A 122 -0.26 25.12 4.30
CA GLN A 122 -0.56 24.29 3.16
C GLN A 122 -0.17 24.97 1.85
N SER A 123 0.17 24.14 0.86
CA SER A 123 0.41 24.57 -0.52
C SER A 123 -0.28 23.59 -1.46
N THR A 124 -0.96 24.08 -2.50
CA THR A 124 -1.68 23.24 -3.46
C THR A 124 -1.07 23.37 -4.84
N SER A 125 -0.85 22.24 -5.50
CA SER A 125 -0.39 22.14 -6.88
C SER A 125 -1.22 21.09 -7.60
N GLY A 126 -2.07 21.54 -8.52
CA GLY A 126 -3.06 20.69 -9.19
C GLY A 126 -3.96 19.99 -8.17
N SER A 127 -4.05 18.66 -8.26
CA SER A 127 -4.85 17.81 -7.36
C SER A 127 -4.15 17.43 -6.05
N PHE A 128 -2.98 18.02 -5.76
CA PHE A 128 -2.20 17.69 -4.57
C PHE A 128 -2.09 18.88 -3.62
N THR A 129 -2.32 18.63 -2.34
CA THR A 129 -2.09 19.60 -1.27
C THR A 129 -1.03 19.07 -0.32
N THR A 130 0.06 19.81 -0.13
CA THR A 130 1.09 19.51 0.85
C THR A 130 0.81 20.31 2.12
N TYR A 131 0.66 19.60 3.23
CA TYR A 131 0.52 20.16 4.56
C TYR A 131 1.82 20.01 5.34
N THR A 132 2.26 21.11 5.96
CA THR A 132 3.44 21.14 6.82
C THR A 132 3.04 21.67 8.18
N GLY A 133 3.11 20.82 9.20
CA GLY A 133 2.73 21.17 10.57
C GLY A 133 3.90 21.14 11.53
N THR A 134 3.86 22.02 12.53
CA THR A 134 4.85 22.12 13.59
C THR A 134 4.17 22.28 14.95
N SER A 135 4.71 21.63 15.96
CA SER A 135 4.36 21.77 17.37
C SER A 135 5.62 21.73 18.22
N ALA A 136 5.48 22.00 19.52
CA ALA A 136 6.60 21.84 20.46
C ALA A 136 7.11 20.38 20.56
N ASN A 137 6.27 19.39 20.24
CA ASN A 137 6.52 17.97 20.46
C ASN A 137 6.43 17.13 19.18
N GLY A 138 6.56 17.74 18.01
CA GLY A 138 6.41 17.03 16.75
C GLY A 138 6.20 17.92 15.55
N SER A 139 6.25 17.31 14.39
CA SER A 139 6.07 17.97 13.09
C SER A 139 5.57 16.96 12.07
N PHE A 140 5.08 17.44 10.93
CA PHE A 140 4.77 16.57 9.81
C PHE A 140 4.95 17.29 8.48
N THR A 141 5.16 16.50 7.43
CA THR A 141 5.03 16.93 6.04
C THR A 141 4.28 15.85 5.30
N LEU A 142 3.05 16.14 4.91
CA LEU A 142 2.13 15.17 4.33
C LEU A 142 1.55 15.71 3.03
N LYS A 143 1.50 14.86 2.00
CA LYS A 143 0.94 15.18 0.69
C LYS A 143 -0.38 14.43 0.52
N LEU A 144 -1.46 15.19 0.36
CA LEU A 144 -2.81 14.71 0.10
C LEU A 144 -3.08 14.70 -1.40
N ASP A 145 -3.64 13.62 -1.92
CA ASP A 145 -4.35 13.62 -3.20
C ASP A 145 -5.82 13.93 -2.94
N THR A 146 -6.28 15.10 -3.40
CA THR A 146 -7.65 15.58 -3.12
C THR A 146 -8.72 14.76 -3.85
N ARG A 147 -8.34 14.04 -4.91
CA ARG A 147 -9.24 13.20 -5.72
C ARG A 147 -9.64 11.92 -5.00
N THR A 148 -8.69 11.32 -4.28
CA THR A 148 -8.86 10.03 -3.59
C THR A 148 -8.94 10.17 -2.07
N ARG A 149 -8.60 11.35 -1.54
CA ARG A 149 -8.42 11.63 -0.10
C ARG A 149 -7.40 10.71 0.58
N ILE A 150 -6.44 10.21 -0.17
CA ILE A 150 -5.33 9.43 0.37
C ILE A 150 -4.16 10.38 0.60
N MET A 151 -3.53 10.30 1.76
CA MET A 151 -2.33 11.08 2.08
C MET A 151 -1.16 10.19 2.50
N GLY A 152 0.04 10.73 2.42
CA GLY A 152 1.23 10.08 2.94
C GLY A 152 2.38 11.06 3.10
N GLY A 153 3.42 10.63 3.81
CA GLY A 153 4.61 11.44 4.06
C GLY A 153 5.27 11.06 5.36
N ASN A 154 5.86 12.06 6.03
CA ASN A 154 6.60 11.86 7.27
C ASN A 154 5.92 12.59 8.43
N VAL A 155 5.91 11.95 9.59
CA VAL A 155 5.45 12.53 10.84
C VAL A 155 6.51 12.26 11.90
N VAL A 156 6.84 13.28 12.66
CA VAL A 156 7.57 13.19 13.92
C VAL A 156 6.56 13.42 15.03
N LEU A 157 6.30 12.39 15.82
CA LEU A 157 5.44 12.45 16.98
C LEU A 157 6.29 12.17 18.22
N ARG A 158 6.58 13.23 18.98
CA ARG A 158 7.48 13.22 20.14
C ARG A 158 8.86 12.70 19.76
N THR A 159 9.21 11.52 20.27
CA THR A 159 10.53 10.89 20.06
C THR A 159 10.56 9.91 18.89
N ARG A 160 9.44 9.78 18.16
CA ARG A 160 9.31 8.82 17.06
C ARG A 160 9.14 9.53 15.73
N SER A 161 9.83 9.02 14.73
CA SER A 161 9.65 9.42 13.33
C SER A 161 9.10 8.22 12.58
N ALA A 162 8.06 8.46 11.79
CA ALA A 162 7.40 7.42 11.01
C ALA A 162 7.06 7.94 9.62
N SER A 163 7.12 7.04 8.65
CA SER A 163 6.47 7.25 7.37
C SER A 163 5.04 6.75 7.49
N VAL A 164 4.09 7.54 7.00
CA VAL A 164 2.67 7.25 7.17
C VAL A 164 1.98 7.13 5.82
N ALA A 165 0.94 6.29 5.80
CA ALA A 165 -0.07 6.29 4.76
C ALA A 165 -1.44 6.41 5.42
N GLY A 166 -2.29 7.29 4.91
CA GLY A 166 -3.58 7.57 5.54
C GLY A 166 -4.69 7.88 4.56
N SER A 167 -5.91 7.92 5.08
CA SER A 167 -7.11 8.22 4.30
C SER A 167 -8.08 9.09 5.08
N GLY A 168 -8.82 9.92 4.34
CA GLY A 168 -9.98 10.64 4.87
C GLY A 168 -11.23 9.77 5.00
N TYR A 169 -11.14 8.46 4.72
CA TYR A 169 -12.23 7.49 4.88
C TYR A 169 -11.90 6.44 5.94
N SER A 170 -12.90 6.08 6.74
CA SER A 170 -12.81 4.98 7.69
C SER A 170 -13.03 3.62 7.01
N VAL A 171 -12.60 2.55 7.69
CA VAL A 171 -12.96 1.18 7.30
C VAL A 171 -14.49 1.06 7.21
N PRO A 172 -15.04 0.52 6.11
CA PRO A 172 -16.47 0.27 5.98
C PRO A 172 -17.05 -0.49 7.18
N SER A 173 -18.24 -0.09 7.64
CA SER A 173 -18.95 -0.81 8.70
C SER A 173 -19.37 -2.21 8.27
N ASP A 174 -19.75 -2.36 6.99
CA ASP A 174 -19.97 -3.64 6.33
C ASP A 174 -18.67 -4.15 5.70
N THR A 175 -17.89 -4.92 6.46
CA THR A 175 -16.60 -5.45 5.99
C THR A 175 -16.74 -6.53 4.90
N THR A 176 -17.95 -7.03 4.61
CA THR A 176 -18.17 -7.94 3.47
C THR A 176 -17.82 -7.28 2.13
N ARG A 177 -17.88 -5.94 2.07
CA ARG A 177 -17.48 -5.13 0.92
C ARG A 177 -15.98 -5.15 0.63
N LEU A 178 -15.18 -5.63 1.58
CA LEU A 178 -13.74 -5.80 1.43
C LEU A 178 -13.37 -7.20 0.92
N ALA A 179 -14.33 -8.07 0.61
CA ALA A 179 -14.04 -9.42 0.13
C ALA A 179 -13.19 -9.42 -1.16
N GLY A 180 -12.26 -10.36 -1.23
CA GLY A 180 -11.39 -10.59 -2.38
C GLY A 180 -9.94 -10.89 -2.00
N ASP A 181 -9.13 -11.07 -3.03
CA ASP A 181 -7.71 -11.34 -2.91
C ASP A 181 -6.90 -10.06 -3.01
N TYR A 182 -5.87 -9.97 -2.18
CA TYR A 182 -5.00 -8.82 -2.07
C TYR A 182 -3.56 -9.28 -2.16
N PHE A 183 -2.75 -8.58 -2.95
CA PHE A 183 -1.30 -8.72 -2.88
C PHE A 183 -0.80 -7.73 -1.83
N TYR A 184 0.10 -8.18 -0.96
CA TYR A 184 0.64 -7.34 0.09
C TYR A 184 2.16 -7.38 0.15
N ILE A 185 2.73 -6.25 0.55
CA ILE A 185 4.10 -6.18 1.04
C ILE A 185 4.13 -5.36 2.32
N GLY A 186 5.10 -5.65 3.18
CA GLY A 186 5.24 -4.96 4.44
C GLY A 186 6.61 -5.20 5.05
N ALA A 187 6.82 -4.60 6.21
CA ALA A 187 8.02 -4.84 6.98
C ALA A 187 7.75 -4.75 8.47
N THR A 188 8.51 -5.51 9.25
CA THR A 188 8.49 -5.47 10.72
C THR A 188 9.89 -5.31 11.29
N ARG A 189 9.99 -4.82 12.53
CA ARG A 189 11.23 -4.71 13.31
C ARG A 189 10.91 -4.84 14.80
N ASN A 190 11.93 -4.99 15.64
CA ASN A 190 11.75 -4.95 17.09
C ASN A 190 11.34 -3.53 17.51
N ALA A 191 10.31 -3.40 18.36
CA ALA A 191 9.85 -2.11 18.83
C ALA A 191 10.93 -1.38 19.65
N GLY A 192 11.61 -2.10 20.55
CA GLY A 192 12.52 -1.51 21.52
C GLY A 192 13.76 -0.84 20.92
N ASP A 193 14.31 -1.39 19.83
CA ASP A 193 15.60 -0.97 19.27
C ASP A 193 15.61 -0.81 17.73
N GLY A 194 14.49 -1.10 17.06
CA GLY A 194 14.38 -1.07 15.60
C GLY A 194 15.22 -2.14 14.88
N ARG A 195 15.82 -3.10 15.60
CA ARG A 195 16.67 -4.15 15.04
C ARG A 195 15.85 -5.31 14.46
N SER A 196 16.58 -6.23 13.84
CA SER A 196 16.05 -7.43 13.18
C SER A 196 14.95 -7.08 12.17
N PRO A 197 15.19 -6.16 11.23
CA PRO A 197 14.19 -5.84 10.22
C PRO A 197 13.86 -7.10 9.40
N SER A 198 12.59 -7.26 9.05
CA SER A 198 12.10 -8.37 8.24
C SER A 198 11.09 -7.83 7.25
N PHE A 199 11.36 -8.01 5.97
CA PHE A 199 10.34 -7.90 4.94
C PHE A 199 9.31 -9.03 5.10
N VAL A 200 8.06 -8.73 4.74
CA VAL A 200 6.97 -9.71 4.61
C VAL A 200 6.23 -9.42 3.32
N GLY A 201 5.77 -10.46 2.63
CA GLY A 201 5.07 -10.28 1.37
C GLY A 201 4.40 -11.56 0.91
N GLY A 202 3.35 -11.41 0.12
CA GLY A 202 2.53 -12.53 -0.34
C GLY A 202 1.14 -12.06 -0.70
N THR A 203 0.16 -12.90 -0.43
CA THR A 203 -1.26 -12.58 -0.67
C THR A 203 -2.10 -12.87 0.56
N PHE A 204 -3.23 -12.19 0.68
CA PHE A 204 -4.28 -12.62 1.59
C PHE A 204 -5.65 -12.51 0.95
N ARG A 205 -6.60 -13.28 1.46
CA ARG A 205 -8.01 -13.20 1.09
C ARG A 205 -8.84 -12.73 2.26
N VAL A 206 -9.63 -11.69 2.05
CA VAL A 206 -10.79 -11.39 2.90
C VAL A 206 -11.93 -12.25 2.38
N ALA A 207 -12.44 -13.14 3.22
CA ALA A 207 -13.53 -14.03 2.86
C ALA A 207 -14.83 -13.25 2.59
N THR A 208 -15.79 -13.90 1.92
CA THR A 208 -17.09 -13.31 1.57
C THR A 208 -17.93 -12.92 2.79
N ASN A 209 -17.66 -13.51 3.97
CA ASN A 209 -18.28 -13.10 5.23
C ASN A 209 -17.72 -11.78 5.79
N GLY A 210 -16.67 -11.21 5.17
CA GLY A 210 -16.08 -9.94 5.55
C GLY A 210 -15.27 -9.97 6.85
N THR A 211 -15.18 -11.11 7.54
CA THR A 211 -14.53 -11.20 8.85
C THR A 211 -13.33 -12.13 8.84
N ASP A 212 -13.40 -13.25 8.12
CA ASP A 212 -12.28 -14.19 8.08
C ASP A 212 -11.26 -13.75 7.04
N VAL A 213 -9.98 -13.82 7.42
CA VAL A 213 -8.86 -13.48 6.55
C VAL A 213 -7.87 -14.65 6.53
N THR A 214 -7.54 -15.13 5.33
CA THR A 214 -6.47 -16.11 5.14
C THR A 214 -5.25 -15.41 4.59
N LEU A 215 -4.17 -15.37 5.36
CA LEU A 215 -2.90 -14.76 4.97
C LEU A 215 -1.90 -15.84 4.54
N CYS A 216 -1.32 -15.67 3.36
CA CYS A 216 -0.29 -16.52 2.78
C CYS A 216 1.05 -15.78 2.77
N ASP A 217 1.83 -15.95 3.84
CA ASP A 217 3.15 -15.35 3.94
C ASP A 217 4.15 -16.08 3.05
N SER A 218 4.85 -15.32 2.20
CA SER A 218 5.71 -15.82 1.13
C SER A 218 5.01 -16.74 0.12
N GLY A 219 3.68 -16.65 -0.01
CA GLY A 219 2.85 -17.51 -0.86
C GLY A 219 1.75 -16.78 -1.61
N LEU A 220 1.11 -17.51 -2.52
CA LEU A 220 -0.02 -17.04 -3.32
C LEU A 220 -1.27 -17.82 -2.93
N ILE A 221 -2.38 -17.12 -2.70
CA ILE A 221 -3.64 -17.76 -2.41
C ILE A 221 -4.24 -18.30 -3.71
N ASN A 222 -4.71 -19.55 -3.68
CA ASN A 222 -5.33 -20.17 -4.84
C ASN A 222 -6.86 -20.04 -4.81
N ALA A 223 -7.52 -20.59 -5.83
CA ALA A 223 -8.98 -20.54 -5.93
C ALA A 223 -9.69 -21.18 -4.71
N ALA A 224 -9.13 -22.25 -4.13
CA ALA A 224 -9.67 -22.94 -2.96
C ALA A 224 -9.43 -22.17 -1.64
N GLY A 225 -8.65 -21.08 -1.65
CA GLY A 225 -8.34 -20.31 -0.46
C GLY A 225 -7.17 -20.88 0.37
N THR A 226 -6.34 -21.73 -0.23
CA THR A 226 -5.13 -22.26 0.41
C THR A 226 -3.87 -21.59 -0.16
N CYS A 227 -2.78 -21.65 0.60
CA CYS A 227 -1.52 -21.03 0.21
C CYS A 227 -0.65 -21.95 -0.65
N ASP A 228 -0.46 -21.56 -1.92
CA ASP A 228 0.48 -22.19 -2.83
C ASP A 228 1.87 -21.52 -2.71
N ALA A 229 2.92 -22.32 -2.86
CA ALA A 229 4.27 -21.82 -2.91
C ALA A 229 4.52 -21.05 -4.22
N VAL A 230 5.19 -19.90 -4.12
CA VAL A 230 5.77 -19.24 -5.30
C VAL A 230 6.86 -20.15 -5.86
N ALA A 231 6.87 -20.36 -7.19
CA ALA A 231 7.89 -21.18 -7.84
C ALA A 231 9.31 -20.71 -7.44
N GLY A 232 10.14 -21.64 -6.97
CA GLY A 232 11.49 -21.34 -6.48
C GLY A 232 11.56 -20.75 -5.05
N SER A 233 10.44 -20.62 -4.34
CA SER A 233 10.38 -20.15 -2.95
C SER A 233 10.30 -21.31 -1.94
N SER A 234 10.36 -20.98 -0.65
CA SER A 234 10.04 -21.92 0.43
C SER A 234 8.54 -22.19 0.52
N THR A 235 8.16 -23.23 1.25
CA THR A 235 6.77 -23.47 1.65
C THR A 235 6.21 -22.22 2.34
N PRO A 236 5.04 -21.72 1.93
CA PRO A 236 4.43 -20.55 2.53
C PRO A 236 3.89 -20.87 3.92
N SER A 237 3.75 -19.83 4.75
CA SER A 237 3.02 -19.93 6.01
C SER A 237 1.58 -19.48 5.80
N GLN A 238 0.62 -20.29 6.24
CA GLN A 238 -0.80 -19.94 6.23
C GLN A 238 -1.23 -19.52 7.63
N VAL A 239 -1.79 -18.31 7.73
CA VAL A 239 -2.27 -17.74 8.99
C VAL A 239 -3.75 -17.41 8.86
N ALA A 240 -4.55 -17.90 9.81
CA ALA A 240 -5.94 -17.51 9.96
C ALA A 240 -6.04 -16.26 10.83
N LEU A 241 -6.62 -15.20 10.26
CA LEU A 241 -6.84 -13.91 10.89
C LEU A 241 -8.34 -13.59 10.91
N LYS A 242 -8.73 -12.66 11.78
CA LYS A 242 -10.10 -12.12 11.84
C LYS A 242 -10.10 -10.61 11.84
N LEU A 243 -11.05 -10.02 11.12
CA LEU A 243 -11.40 -8.60 11.23
C LEU A 243 -12.48 -8.46 12.31
N VAL A 244 -12.17 -7.69 13.35
CA VAL A 244 -13.03 -7.48 14.51
C VAL A 244 -13.18 -5.99 14.75
N LYS A 245 -14.40 -5.47 14.65
CA LYS A 245 -14.68 -4.08 15.06
C LYS A 245 -14.63 -4.00 16.58
N ASN A 246 -13.65 -3.30 17.11
CA ASN A 246 -13.56 -3.03 18.54
C ASN A 246 -14.48 -1.86 18.88
N THR A 247 -15.38 -2.08 19.84
CA THR A 247 -16.37 -1.08 20.26
C THR A 247 -15.79 -0.03 21.20
N THR A 248 -14.61 -0.27 21.77
CA THR A 248 -13.97 0.60 22.76
C THR A 248 -13.29 1.78 22.10
N ASP A 249 -12.47 1.52 21.08
CA ASP A 249 -11.73 2.53 20.31
C ASP A 249 -12.39 2.83 18.96
N GLY A 250 -13.37 2.02 18.53
CA GLY A 250 -14.03 2.17 17.25
C GLY A 250 -13.16 1.76 16.06
N LEU A 251 -12.06 1.05 16.25
CA LEU A 251 -11.14 0.61 15.20
C LEU A 251 -11.46 -0.81 14.73
N THR A 252 -11.02 -1.17 13.53
CA THR A 252 -11.12 -2.55 13.02
C THR A 252 -9.82 -3.27 13.29
N HIS A 253 -9.81 -4.14 14.29
CA HIS A 253 -8.66 -4.95 14.67
C HIS A 253 -8.52 -6.13 13.72
N VAL A 254 -7.29 -6.42 13.34
CA VAL A 254 -6.88 -7.68 12.72
C VAL A 254 -6.38 -8.57 13.85
N GLN A 255 -6.97 -9.74 14.04
CA GLN A 255 -6.66 -10.62 15.17
C GLN A 255 -6.19 -12.00 14.72
N GLN A 256 -5.22 -12.55 15.44
CA GLN A 256 -4.76 -13.93 15.31
C GLN A 256 -5.03 -14.66 16.63
N GLY A 257 -5.89 -15.68 16.61
CA GLY A 257 -6.22 -16.46 17.82
C GLY A 257 -6.77 -15.61 18.97
N GLY A 258 -7.47 -14.51 18.67
CA GLY A 258 -8.03 -13.57 19.65
C GLY A 258 -7.06 -12.51 20.19
N SER A 259 -5.78 -12.54 19.78
CA SER A 259 -4.82 -11.47 20.06
C SER A 259 -4.68 -10.53 18.87
N ASP A 260 -4.40 -9.26 19.13
CA ASP A 260 -4.21 -8.29 18.06
C ASP A 260 -2.94 -8.60 17.24
N PHE A 261 -3.13 -8.60 15.93
CA PHE A 261 -2.10 -8.64 14.90
C PHE A 261 -1.83 -7.23 14.35
N GLY A 262 -2.82 -6.34 14.41
CA GLY A 262 -2.73 -4.95 13.99
C GLY A 262 -4.11 -4.30 13.92
N ILE A 263 -4.17 -3.06 13.47
CA ILE A 263 -5.37 -2.29 13.15
C ILE A 263 -5.44 -2.11 11.63
N LEU A 264 -6.59 -2.44 11.07
CA LEU A 264 -6.89 -2.24 9.66
C LEU A 264 -7.28 -0.78 9.41
N SER A 265 -6.67 -0.19 8.40
CA SER A 265 -7.06 1.07 7.77
C SER A 265 -7.48 0.82 6.33
N PHE A 266 -8.41 1.63 5.84
CA PHE A 266 -8.96 1.55 4.50
C PHE A 266 -8.61 2.80 3.71
N GLN A 267 -8.33 2.65 2.42
CA GLN A 267 -8.19 3.77 1.52
C GLN A 267 -8.98 3.53 0.24
N ALA A 268 -9.71 4.55 -0.19
CA ALA A 268 -10.50 4.53 -1.42
C ALA A 268 -9.62 4.80 -2.65
N GLY A 269 -8.77 3.84 -3.01
CA GLY A 269 -7.95 3.92 -4.21
C GLY A 269 -8.79 3.99 -5.49
N ASP A 270 -8.30 4.75 -6.48
CA ASP A 270 -8.88 4.78 -7.84
C ASP A 270 -8.71 3.47 -8.60
N ARG A 271 -7.96 2.52 -8.02
CA ARG A 271 -7.69 1.18 -8.54
C ARG A 271 -8.38 0.11 -7.69
N GLY A 272 -9.35 0.48 -6.86
CA GLY A 272 -9.98 -0.43 -5.91
C GLY A 272 -9.48 -0.27 -4.48
N PRO A 273 -9.98 -1.09 -3.56
CA PRO A 273 -9.72 -0.94 -2.13
C PRO A 273 -8.24 -1.20 -1.81
N VAL A 274 -7.68 -0.30 -1.02
CA VAL A 274 -6.35 -0.45 -0.40
C VAL A 274 -6.54 -0.68 1.08
N LEU A 275 -5.85 -1.70 1.58
CA LEU A 275 -5.86 -2.08 2.99
C LEU A 275 -4.45 -1.85 3.55
N VAL A 276 -4.36 -1.13 4.66
CA VAL A 276 -3.10 -0.89 5.36
C VAL A 276 -3.25 -1.36 6.79
N ILE A 277 -2.28 -2.11 7.32
CA ILE A 277 -2.32 -2.66 8.68
C ILE A 277 -1.09 -2.14 9.43
N ASP A 278 -1.27 -1.46 10.56
CA ASP A 278 -0.17 -1.23 11.51
C ASP A 278 0.16 -2.55 12.20
N ARG A 279 1.20 -3.22 11.74
CA ARG A 279 1.55 -4.55 12.23
C ARG A 279 2.14 -4.42 13.62
N PHE A 280 1.56 -5.08 14.62
CA PHE A 280 2.20 -5.21 15.94
C PHE A 280 1.88 -6.53 16.67
N GLY A 281 2.84 -7.08 17.39
CA GLY A 281 2.63 -8.28 18.22
C GLY A 281 3.93 -8.97 18.59
N TYR A 282 3.87 -9.87 19.58
CA TYR A 282 5.05 -10.62 20.02
C TYR A 282 5.43 -11.71 19.02
N ASN A 283 6.73 -11.90 18.79
CA ASN A 283 7.23 -13.06 18.06
C ASN A 283 7.26 -14.31 18.95
N GLN A 284 7.47 -15.48 18.33
CA GLN A 284 7.52 -16.78 19.01
C GLN A 284 8.94 -17.19 19.45
N ALA A 285 9.84 -16.22 19.64
CA ALA A 285 11.19 -16.51 20.11
C ALA A 285 11.17 -16.90 21.61
N THR A 286 12.20 -17.61 22.08
CA THR A 286 12.34 -18.00 23.50
C THR A 286 12.20 -16.82 24.45
N THR A 287 12.73 -15.67 24.06
CA THR A 287 12.43 -14.37 24.67
C THR A 287 11.61 -13.57 23.67
N PRO A 288 10.27 -13.52 23.84
CA PRO A 288 9.40 -12.81 22.92
C PRO A 288 9.78 -11.32 22.83
N ALA A 289 9.97 -10.84 21.62
CA ALA A 289 10.16 -9.43 21.33
C ALA A 289 8.88 -8.87 20.70
N LEU A 290 8.44 -7.70 21.16
CA LEU A 290 7.37 -6.95 20.50
C LEU A 290 7.88 -6.50 19.12
N ARG A 291 7.22 -6.98 18.08
CA ARG A 291 7.47 -6.62 16.69
C ARG A 291 6.48 -5.55 16.29
N THR A 292 6.94 -4.54 15.56
CA THR A 292 6.10 -3.49 14.99
C THR A 292 6.46 -3.19 13.54
N GLY A 293 5.53 -2.59 12.79
CA GLY A 293 5.72 -2.24 11.40
C GLY A 293 4.43 -1.94 10.66
N VAL A 294 4.41 -2.19 9.36
CA VAL A 294 3.24 -1.92 8.51
C VAL A 294 3.16 -2.93 7.37
N ILE A 295 1.93 -3.26 6.98
CA ILE A 295 1.60 -4.04 5.79
C ILE A 295 0.71 -3.19 4.90
N TYR A 296 1.04 -3.12 3.62
CA TYR A 296 0.24 -2.47 2.59
C TYR A 296 -0.27 -3.52 1.64
N ALA A 297 -1.55 -3.41 1.26
CA ALA A 297 -2.18 -4.36 0.39
C ALA A 297 -3.10 -3.68 -0.60
N SER A 298 -3.03 -4.09 -1.86
CA SER A 298 -3.96 -3.67 -2.90
C SER A 298 -4.71 -4.88 -3.44
N LYS A 299 -5.97 -4.66 -3.83
CA LYS A 299 -6.79 -5.72 -4.41
C LYS A 299 -6.12 -6.23 -5.70
N GLN A 300 -6.00 -7.55 -5.83
CA GLN A 300 -5.36 -8.16 -6.98
C GLN A 300 -6.17 -7.89 -8.24
N GLN A 301 -5.50 -7.32 -9.24
CA GLN A 301 -6.03 -7.06 -10.57
C GLN A 301 -4.87 -7.01 -11.54
N VAL A 302 -5.13 -7.27 -12.82
CA VAL A 302 -4.10 -7.16 -13.86
C VAL A 302 -3.72 -5.68 -14.03
N LEU A 303 -2.43 -5.38 -13.91
CA LEU A 303 -1.85 -4.08 -14.19
C LEU A 303 -1.74 -3.88 -15.72
N SER A 304 -2.13 -2.70 -16.18
CA SER A 304 -2.16 -2.24 -17.56
C SER A 304 -0.82 -1.68 -18.06
N GLY A 305 0.16 -1.49 -17.17
CA GLY A 305 1.52 -1.06 -17.52
C GLY A 305 1.78 0.45 -17.44
N ASN A 306 0.85 1.21 -16.87
CA ASN A 306 0.97 2.66 -16.71
C ASN A 306 0.65 3.12 -15.27
N GLU A 307 0.40 2.18 -14.37
CA GLU A 307 -0.09 2.45 -13.02
C GLU A 307 0.82 3.34 -12.20
N LEU A 308 2.12 3.19 -12.44
CA LEU A 308 3.21 3.78 -11.69
C LEU A 308 3.84 4.97 -12.40
N ASN A 309 3.34 5.37 -13.59
CA ASN A 309 3.90 6.48 -14.35
C ASN A 309 3.87 7.77 -13.53
N GLY A 310 5.00 8.48 -13.51
CA GLY A 310 5.12 9.74 -12.79
C GLY A 310 6.48 9.91 -12.11
N SER A 311 6.55 10.95 -11.28
CA SER A 311 7.70 11.25 -10.43
C SER A 311 7.26 11.25 -8.97
N TRP A 312 8.05 10.55 -8.16
CA TRP A 312 7.66 10.12 -6.83
C TRP A 312 8.77 10.44 -5.84
N THR A 313 8.39 10.87 -4.64
CA THR A 313 9.28 10.97 -3.49
C THR A 313 9.01 9.80 -2.58
N CYS A 314 10.04 9.04 -2.23
CA CYS A 314 9.90 7.86 -1.39
C CYS A 314 10.41 8.12 0.02
N THR A 315 9.66 7.65 1.00
CA THR A 315 9.96 7.76 2.43
C THR A 315 9.95 6.40 3.10
N ASP A 316 10.83 6.23 4.09
CA ASP A 316 10.91 5.04 4.94
C ASP A 316 11.38 5.48 6.33
N ARG A 317 10.70 5.01 7.39
CA ARG A 317 10.98 5.31 8.80
C ARG A 317 11.08 6.81 9.08
N GLY A 318 10.15 7.58 8.52
CA GLY A 318 10.03 9.02 8.72
C GLY A 318 11.08 9.85 7.99
N THR A 319 11.83 9.25 7.06
CA THR A 319 12.90 9.93 6.32
C THR A 319 12.70 9.78 4.82
N THR A 320 12.93 10.85 4.06
CA THR A 320 13.02 10.78 2.60
C THR A 320 14.27 10.03 2.18
N ILE A 321 14.11 8.98 1.38
CA ILE A 321 15.21 8.11 0.95
C ILE A 321 15.64 8.32 -0.51
N GLY A 322 14.85 9.07 -1.28
CA GLY A 322 15.13 9.34 -2.68
C GLY A 322 13.88 9.62 -3.50
N THR A 323 14.09 9.70 -4.81
CA THR A 323 13.04 9.88 -5.80
C THR A 323 13.04 8.75 -6.82
N VAL A 324 11.89 8.54 -7.45
CA VAL A 324 11.70 7.56 -8.52
C VAL A 324 10.93 8.23 -9.65
N THR A 325 11.38 8.08 -10.89
CA THR A 325 10.64 8.46 -12.08
C THR A 325 10.37 7.23 -12.93
N ILE A 326 9.12 7.04 -13.32
CA ILE A 326 8.66 5.85 -14.07
C ILE A 326 7.91 6.32 -15.31
N ASN A 327 8.23 5.71 -16.45
CA ASN A 327 7.53 5.91 -17.71
C ASN A 327 7.41 4.59 -18.47
N GLY A 328 6.23 3.98 -18.40
CA GLY A 328 6.00 2.61 -18.86
C GLY A 328 6.87 1.65 -18.06
N THR A 329 7.74 0.90 -18.75
CA THR A 329 8.68 -0.04 -18.12
C THR A 329 10.01 0.60 -17.70
N ALA A 330 10.29 1.83 -18.12
CA ALA A 330 11.54 2.49 -17.78
C ALA A 330 11.46 3.14 -16.39
N VAL A 331 12.43 2.83 -15.54
CA VAL A 331 12.53 3.36 -14.18
C VAL A 331 13.87 4.06 -13.99
N LYS A 332 13.85 5.22 -13.35
CA LYS A 332 15.03 5.92 -12.87
C LYS A 332 14.86 6.22 -11.38
N THR A 333 15.70 5.63 -10.54
CA THR A 333 15.77 5.95 -9.12
C THR A 333 16.90 6.95 -8.87
N ALA A 334 16.77 7.80 -7.85
CA ALA A 334 17.85 8.65 -7.36
C ALA A 334 17.83 8.68 -5.83
N ASP A 335 18.99 8.54 -5.18
CA ASP A 335 19.07 8.78 -3.72
C ASP A 335 19.15 10.27 -3.38
N THR A 336 19.20 10.57 -2.08
CA THR A 336 19.30 11.94 -1.57
C THR A 336 20.62 12.65 -1.91
N SER A 337 21.65 11.93 -2.40
CA SER A 337 22.88 12.52 -2.93
C SER A 337 22.79 12.82 -4.44
N GLY A 338 21.70 12.41 -5.10
CA GLY A 338 21.49 12.55 -6.54
C GLY A 338 22.07 11.40 -7.37
N ALA A 339 22.67 10.38 -6.75
CA ALA A 339 23.17 9.22 -7.46
C ALA A 339 22.00 8.41 -8.03
N SER A 340 22.00 8.19 -9.35
CA SER A 340 20.87 7.57 -10.05
C SER A 340 21.16 6.18 -10.59
N THR A 341 20.15 5.31 -10.56
CA THR A 341 20.17 3.98 -11.16
C THR A 341 19.07 3.86 -12.21
N ALA A 342 19.37 3.20 -13.31
CA ALA A 342 18.38 2.84 -14.34
C ALA A 342 17.92 1.40 -14.14
N GLU A 343 16.61 1.19 -14.19
CA GLU A 343 15.96 -0.08 -13.89
C GLU A 343 14.84 -0.34 -14.91
N THR A 344 14.45 -1.61 -15.04
CA THR A 344 13.34 -2.07 -15.89
C THR A 344 12.25 -2.65 -15.00
N LEU A 345 11.01 -2.22 -15.24
CA LEU A 345 9.82 -2.66 -14.55
C LEU A 345 9.11 -3.79 -15.32
N TYR A 346 8.75 -4.84 -14.62
CA TYR A 346 7.98 -5.99 -15.11
C TYR A 346 6.63 -6.00 -14.38
N PHE A 347 5.55 -5.67 -15.10
CA PHE A 347 4.21 -5.61 -14.55
C PHE A 347 3.58 -7.00 -14.50
N ASN A 348 2.81 -7.26 -13.43
CA ASN A 348 2.19 -8.55 -13.15
C ASN A 348 3.20 -9.67 -12.93
N ASP A 349 4.37 -9.34 -12.41
CA ASP A 349 5.44 -10.28 -12.10
C ASP A 349 6.08 -9.94 -10.76
N ILE A 350 6.44 -10.98 -9.99
CA ILE A 350 7.27 -10.88 -8.79
C ILE A 350 8.63 -11.57 -8.99
N SER A 351 9.67 -11.02 -8.38
CA SER A 351 11.01 -11.60 -8.33
C SER A 351 11.08 -12.80 -7.38
N ALA A 352 11.35 -13.99 -7.91
CA ALA A 352 11.59 -15.21 -7.15
C ALA A 352 13.02 -15.74 -7.38
N ASN A 353 13.43 -16.83 -6.71
CA ASN A 353 14.78 -17.39 -6.89
C ASN A 353 15.02 -17.94 -8.30
N THR A 354 13.95 -18.34 -8.99
CA THR A 354 14.00 -18.92 -10.34
C THR A 354 13.82 -17.88 -11.45
N GLY A 355 13.68 -16.59 -11.13
CA GLY A 355 13.38 -15.51 -12.07
C GLY A 355 12.05 -14.84 -11.75
N LEU A 356 11.38 -14.33 -12.78
CA LEU A 356 10.06 -13.70 -12.63
C LEU A 356 8.95 -14.76 -12.56
N VAL A 357 7.99 -14.54 -11.68
CA VAL A 357 6.79 -15.36 -11.54
C VAL A 357 5.57 -14.47 -11.71
N ALA A 358 4.68 -14.88 -12.62
CA ALA A 358 3.47 -14.12 -12.94
C ALA A 358 2.54 -14.02 -11.72
N VAL A 359 2.25 -12.79 -11.31
CA VAL A 359 1.34 -12.46 -10.22
C VAL A 359 0.65 -11.13 -10.51
N ASN A 360 -0.67 -11.16 -10.63
CA ASN A 360 -1.46 -9.96 -10.86
C ASN A 360 -1.39 -8.98 -9.67
N GLY A 361 -1.31 -7.69 -9.99
CA GLY A 361 -1.43 -6.60 -9.02
C GLY A 361 -0.11 -6.11 -8.43
N ALA A 362 1.00 -6.79 -8.74
CA ALA A 362 2.35 -6.39 -8.35
C ALA A 362 3.23 -6.14 -9.58
N ALA A 363 4.31 -5.40 -9.38
CA ALA A 363 5.36 -5.24 -10.38
C ALA A 363 6.73 -5.51 -9.76
N THR A 364 7.71 -5.85 -10.58
CA THR A 364 9.10 -6.02 -10.16
C THR A 364 9.99 -5.01 -10.86
N SER A 365 10.79 -4.26 -10.12
CA SER A 365 11.87 -3.43 -10.70
C SER A 365 13.20 -4.16 -10.63
N VAL A 366 13.91 -4.23 -11.75
CA VAL A 366 15.23 -4.87 -11.85
C VAL A 366 16.24 -3.86 -12.35
N VAL A 367 17.33 -3.66 -11.62
CA VAL A 367 18.45 -2.82 -12.07
C VAL A 367 18.98 -3.35 -13.41
N ASN A 368 19.17 -2.45 -14.37
CA ASN A 368 19.61 -2.84 -15.72
C ASN A 368 20.95 -3.57 -15.66
N GLY A 369 21.02 -4.74 -16.31
CA GLY A 369 22.18 -5.64 -16.28
C GLY A 369 22.21 -6.63 -15.11
N GLN A 370 21.22 -6.60 -14.21
CA GLN A 370 21.06 -7.62 -13.15
C GLN A 370 20.10 -8.73 -13.58
N ALA A 371 20.21 -9.89 -12.92
CA ALA A 371 19.29 -11.00 -13.11
C ALA A 371 17.88 -10.64 -12.61
N PRO A 372 16.80 -11.09 -13.26
CA PRO A 372 15.43 -10.79 -12.83
C PRO A 372 15.10 -11.27 -11.40
N SER A 373 15.79 -12.31 -10.92
CA SER A 373 15.68 -12.84 -9.55
C SER A 373 16.21 -11.90 -8.46
N SER A 374 16.90 -10.82 -8.85
CA SER A 374 17.44 -9.77 -7.98
C SER A 374 16.55 -8.51 -7.98
N GLY A 375 15.37 -8.57 -8.61
CA GLY A 375 14.43 -7.46 -8.60
C GLY A 375 13.76 -7.25 -7.24
N VAL A 376 13.27 -6.04 -7.03
CA VAL A 376 12.48 -5.64 -5.85
C VAL A 376 11.02 -5.46 -6.22
N ILE A 377 10.11 -5.77 -5.29
CA ILE A 377 8.66 -5.68 -5.53
C ILE A 377 8.16 -4.25 -5.37
N LEU A 378 7.33 -3.80 -6.32
CA LEU A 378 6.54 -2.59 -6.27
C LEU A 378 5.06 -2.97 -6.22
N LEU A 379 4.33 -2.34 -5.30
CA LEU A 379 2.90 -2.54 -5.14
C LEU A 379 2.18 -1.20 -5.38
N PRO A 380 1.55 -1.02 -6.56
CA PRO A 380 0.68 0.11 -6.82
C PRO A 380 -0.54 0.06 -5.87
N LEU A 381 -0.77 1.15 -5.14
CA LEU A 381 -1.92 1.28 -4.23
C LEU A 381 -2.99 2.19 -4.84
N SER A 382 -2.58 3.30 -5.44
CA SER A 382 -3.45 4.26 -6.14
C SER A 382 -2.64 5.01 -7.20
N SER A 383 -3.28 5.87 -7.98
CA SER A 383 -2.62 6.82 -8.89
C SER A 383 -1.69 7.83 -8.21
N SER A 384 -1.70 7.90 -6.87
CA SER A 384 -0.86 8.82 -6.10
C SER A 384 -0.10 8.15 -4.96
N MET A 385 -0.09 6.81 -4.92
CA MET A 385 0.73 6.10 -3.95
C MET A 385 1.07 4.69 -4.43
N PHE A 386 2.33 4.32 -4.24
CA PHE A 386 2.75 2.93 -4.28
C PHE A 386 3.76 2.69 -3.15
N VAL A 387 4.02 1.42 -2.88
CA VAL A 387 5.07 1.04 -1.95
C VAL A 387 6.08 0.13 -2.64
N VAL A 388 7.33 0.19 -2.20
CA VAL A 388 8.44 -0.56 -2.80
C VAL A 388 9.27 -1.24 -1.73
N GLU A 389 9.61 -2.50 -1.99
CA GLU A 389 10.55 -3.27 -1.21
C GLU A 389 11.94 -2.63 -1.21
N ARG A 390 12.58 -2.64 -0.04
CA ARG A 390 13.98 -2.26 0.12
C ARG A 390 14.77 -3.44 0.64
N ASP A 391 15.16 -4.34 -0.26
CA ASP A 391 15.83 -5.60 0.06
C ASP A 391 17.01 -5.43 1.05
N ALA A 392 17.96 -4.55 0.74
CA ALA A 392 19.12 -4.30 1.60
C ALA A 392 18.78 -3.76 3.00
N ALA A 393 17.64 -3.08 3.17
CA ALA A 393 17.18 -2.53 4.44
C ALA A 393 16.15 -3.44 5.15
N GLN A 394 15.67 -4.50 4.46
CA GLN A 394 14.57 -5.35 4.88
C GLN A 394 13.36 -4.51 5.33
N SER A 395 13.03 -3.49 4.54
CA SER A 395 11.96 -2.53 4.80
C SER A 395 11.10 -2.29 3.56
N VAL A 396 10.07 -1.45 3.71
CA VAL A 396 9.20 -1.00 2.62
C VAL A 396 9.16 0.52 2.67
N ALA A 397 9.33 1.17 1.51
CA ALA A 397 9.17 2.60 1.38
C ALA A 397 7.82 2.95 0.75
N ALA A 398 7.20 4.03 1.22
CA ALA A 398 6.02 4.62 0.60
C ALA A 398 6.42 5.76 -0.34
N CYS A 399 5.89 5.76 -1.56
CA CYS A 399 6.25 6.72 -2.61
C CYS A 399 5.03 7.54 -3.04
N ARG A 400 5.20 8.87 -3.14
CA ARG A 400 4.13 9.89 -3.25
C ARG A 400 4.48 11.08 -4.15
#